data_AF-A0A3S0RHA1-F1
#
_entry.id   AF-A0A3S0RHA1-F1
#
_cell.length_a   1.000
_cell.length_b   1.000
_cell.length_c   1.000
_cell.angle_alpha   90.00
_cell.angle_beta   90.00
_cell.angle_gamma   90.00
#
_symmetry.space_group_name_H-M   'P 1'
#
loop_
_entity.id
_entity.type
_entity.pdbx_description
1 polymer ?
#
loop_
_entity_poly.entity_id
_entity_poly.type
_entity_poly.pdbx_seq_one_letter_code
_entity_poly.pdbx_strand_id
1 'polypeptide(L)' 'MQTAHHSALSAKHAVLDRQIAAETQRPLPDTATLAALKKQKLRIKQELAQI' A
#
# COMPACT_ATOMS: atom_id res chain seq x y z
N MET A 1 -12.43 -12.94 16.56
CA MET A 1 -11.19 -13.07 15.76
C MET A 1 -11.15 -12.05 14.60
N GLN A 2 -11.40 -10.75 14.83
CA GLN A 2 -11.33 -9.69 13.79
C GLN A 2 -9.88 -9.19 13.53
N THR A 3 -8.95 -9.54 14.42
CA THR A 3 -7.56 -9.06 14.42
C THR A 3 -6.73 -9.61 13.26
N ALA A 4 -7.00 -10.84 12.79
CA ALA A 4 -6.25 -11.45 11.70
C ALA A 4 -6.45 -10.71 10.36
N HIS A 5 -7.69 -10.26 10.09
CA HIS A 5 -8.01 -9.53 8.87
C HIS A 5 -7.39 -8.12 8.88
N HIS A 6 -7.50 -7.40 10.00
CA HIS A 6 -6.82 -6.12 10.21
C HIS A 6 -5.30 -6.24 10.07
N SER A 7 -4.69 -7.26 10.69
CA SER A 7 -3.25 -7.50 10.63
C SER A 7 -2.79 -7.79 9.20
N ALA A 8 -3.56 -8.57 8.44
CA ALA A 8 -3.25 -8.87 7.04
C ALA A 8 -3.33 -7.61 6.15
N LEU A 9 -4.37 -6.78 6.32
CA LEU A 9 -4.51 -5.51 5.60
C LEU A 9 -3.39 -4.52 5.96
N SER A 10 -3.06 -4.42 7.25
CA SER A 10 -1.97 -3.55 7.72
C SER A 10 -0.60 -4.00 7.19
N ALA A 11 -0.34 -5.32 7.17
CA ALA A 11 0.87 -5.87 6.57
C ALA A 11 0.97 -5.58 5.07
N LYS A 12 -0.11 -5.75 4.31
CA LYS A 12 -0.17 -5.38 2.88
C LYS A 12 0.07 -3.87 2.67
N HIS A 13 -0.52 -3.03 3.51
CA HIS A 13 -0.31 -1.58 3.47
C HIS A 13 1.17 -1.22 3.69
N ALA A 14 1.83 -1.83 4.69
CA ALA A 14 3.25 -1.60 4.96
C ALA A 14 4.16 -2.03 3.79
N VAL A 15 3.81 -3.14 3.12
CA VAL A 15 4.53 -3.62 1.93
C VAL A 15 4.39 -2.65 0.76
N LEU A 16 3.20 -2.09 0.54
CA LEU A 16 2.98 -1.07 -0.50
C LEU A 16 3.72 0.23 -0.20
N ASP A 17 3.76 0.67 1.06
CA ASP A 17 4.54 1.85 1.47
C ASP A 17 6.03 1.68 1.15
N ARG A 18 6.60 0.51 1.46
CA ARG A 18 8.00 0.21 1.15
C ARG A 18 8.28 0.22 -0.34
N GLN A 19 7.39 -0.36 -1.16
CA GLN A 19 7.53 -0.35 -2.62
C GLN A 19 7.45 1.07 -3.17
N ILE A 20 6.50 1.89 -2.69
CA ILE A 20 6.39 3.30 -3.08
C ILE A 20 7.66 4.06 -2.71
N ALA A 21 8.17 3.89 -1.47
CA ALA A 21 9.38 4.55 -1.02
C ALA A 21 10.60 4.14 -1.86
N ALA A 22 10.76 2.83 -2.12
CA ALA A 22 11.85 2.31 -2.95
C ALA A 22 11.79 2.85 -4.39
N GLU A 23 10.60 2.89 -5.00
CA GLU A 23 10.42 3.42 -6.36
C GLU A 23 10.62 4.94 -6.40
N THR A 24 10.22 5.67 -5.36
CA THR A 24 10.42 7.13 -5.28
C THR A 24 11.87 7.52 -5.05
N GLN A 25 12.68 6.65 -4.43
CA GLN A 25 14.12 6.88 -4.24
C GLN A 25 14.95 6.56 -5.49
N ARG A 26 14.35 5.95 -6.52
CA ARG A 26 15.06 5.68 -7.77
C ARG A 26 15.28 6.98 -8.57
N PRO A 27 16.44 7.13 -9.23
CA PRO A 27 16.74 8.31 -10.04
C PRO A 27 15.82 8.46 -11.26
N LEU A 28 15.25 7.36 -11.77
CA LEU A 28 14.12 7.37 -12.71
C LEU A 28 12.95 6.59 -12.09
N PRO A 29 12.02 7.27 -11.39
CA PRO A 29 10.84 6.60 -10.84
C PRO A 29 9.85 6.24 -11.95
N ASP A 30 9.35 5.01 -11.95
CA ASP A 30 8.27 4.61 -12.84
C ASP A 30 6.93 5.16 -12.33
N THR A 31 6.48 6.28 -12.91
CA THR A 31 5.30 7.02 -12.44
C THR A 31 4.00 6.22 -12.57
N ALA A 32 3.90 5.34 -13.57
CA ALA A 32 2.74 4.45 -13.75
C ALA A 32 2.64 3.42 -12.60
N THR A 33 3.76 2.80 -12.25
CA THR A 33 3.89 1.87 -11.14
C THR A 33 3.63 2.58 -9.81
N LEU A 34 4.20 3.78 -9.62
CA LEU A 34 3.95 4.62 -8.44
C LEU A 34 2.48 4.98 -8.28
N ALA A 35 1.79 5.32 -9.37
CA ALA A 35 0.36 5.61 -9.37
C ALA A 35 -0.48 4.35 -9.04
N ALA A 36 -0.13 3.20 -9.62
CA ALA A 36 -0.78 1.92 -9.34
C ALA A 36 -0.63 1.50 -7.87
N LEU A 37 0.59 1.60 -7.32
CA LEU A 37 0.90 1.30 -5.91
C LEU A 37 0.13 2.23 -4.95
N LYS A 38 0.10 3.53 -5.24
CA LYS A 38 -0.68 4.52 -4.45
C LYS A 38 -2.18 4.20 -4.49
N LYS A 39 -2.72 3.80 -5.63
CA LYS A 39 -4.13 3.41 -5.78
C LYS A 39 -4.45 2.15 -4.97
N GLN A 40 -3.57 1.15 -4.98
CA GLN A 40 -3.72 -0.03 -4.12
C GLN A 40 -3.66 0.34 -2.63
N LYS A 41 -2.72 1.21 -2.22
CA LYS A 41 -2.61 1.69 -0.84
C LYS A 41 -3.89 2.39 -0.39
N LEU A 42 -4.48 3.23 -1.25
CA LEU A 42 -5.75 3.90 -0.98
C LEU A 42 -6.90 2.89 -0.80
N ARG A 43 -6.98 1.87 -1.66
CA ARG A 43 -8.03 0.84 -1.56
C ARG A 43 -7.94 0.06 -0.24
N ILE A 44 -6.74 -0.35 0.17
CA ILE A 44 -6.53 -1.03 1.46
C ILE A 44 -6.89 -0.13 2.63
N LYS A 45 -6.55 1.17 2.55
CA LYS A 45 -6.93 2.16 3.57
C LYS A 45 -8.45 2.30 3.69
N GLN A 46 -9.18 2.27 2.56
CA GLN A 46 -10.64 2.31 2.55
C GLN A 46 -11.24 1.02 3.12
N GLU A 47 -10.68 -0.14 2.77
CA GLU A 47 -11.11 -1.43 3.29
C GLU A 47 -10.92 -1.50 4.82
N LEU A 48 -9.78 -1.01 5.33
CA LEU A 48 -9.52 -0.83 6.76
C LEU A 48 -10.48 0.15 7.46
N ALA A 49 -11.07 1.09 6.73
CA ALA A 49 -12.01 2.07 7.27
C ALA A 49 -13.47 1.61 7.20
N GLN A 50 -13.76 0.56 6.41
CA GLN A 50 -15.09 -0.04 6.29
C GLN A 50 -15.31 -1.24 7.23
N ILE A 51 -14.27 -1.67 7.95
CA ILE A 51 -14.31 -2.71 8.98
C ILE A 51 -14.45 -2.05 10.35
#